data_AF-A0A961W799-F1
#
_entry.id   AF-A0A961W799-F1
#
_cell.length_a   1.000
_cell.length_b   1.000
_cell.length_c   1.000
_cell.angle_alpha   90.00
_cell.angle_beta   90.00
_cell.angle_gamma   90.00
#
_symmetry.space_group_name_H-M   'P 1'
#
loop_
_entity.id
_entity.type
_entity.pdbx_description
1 polymer ?
#
loop_
_entity_poly.entity_id
_entity_poly.type
_entity_poly.pdbx_seq_one_letter_code
_entity_poly.pdbx_strand_id
1 'polypeptide(L)'
;MGAWGFKSFDNDDAADWVYAFEEQGEALIAETLKAATVEEEDDDYLDASVCCEALAAAEMVAAVKTNDHTSLSEEAGAALKSKMDGVATPENVALALEAVKRIRSMSELRDLWEESEEFDNWQKDVEALEKRLT
;
A
#
# COMPACT_ATOMS: atom_id res chain seq x y z
N MET A 1 0.72 -1.46 15.07
CA MET A 1 -0.11 -0.62 14.19
C MET A 1 -1.18 0.11 14.97
N GLY A 2 -1.26 1.44 14.83
CA GLY A 2 -2.41 2.23 15.25
C GLY A 2 -3.42 2.32 14.11
N ALA A 3 -4.36 1.38 14.03
CA ALA A 3 -5.40 1.37 13.00
C ALA A 3 -6.78 1.69 13.60
N TRP A 4 -7.61 2.42 12.85
CA TRP A 4 -9.01 2.71 13.19
C TRP A 4 -10.00 2.16 12.17
N GLY A 5 -9.49 1.54 11.10
CA GLY A 5 -10.27 0.90 10.05
C GLY A 5 -9.41 -0.06 9.22
N PHE A 6 -10.05 -0.89 8.41
CA PHE A 6 -9.38 -1.92 7.62
C PHE A 6 -8.84 -1.42 6.27
N LYS A 7 -9.15 -0.19 5.88
CA LYS A 7 -8.70 0.35 4.59
C LYS A 7 -7.23 0.77 4.66
N SER A 8 -6.57 0.78 3.50
CA SER A 8 -5.13 1.09 3.39
C SER A 8 -4.68 2.41 4.03
N PHE A 9 -5.56 3.42 4.13
CA PHE A 9 -5.25 4.72 4.75
C PHE A 9 -5.83 4.91 6.16
N ASP A 10 -6.49 3.89 6.73
CA ASP A 10 -7.11 3.97 8.07
C ASP A 10 -6.15 3.54 9.19
N ASN A 11 -4.89 4.00 9.11
CA ASN A 11 -3.83 3.71 10.07
C ASN A 11 -2.75 4.80 10.09
N ASP A 12 -2.03 4.89 11.21
CA ASP A 12 -0.97 5.90 11.43
C ASP A 12 0.19 5.74 10.42
N ASP A 13 0.64 4.52 10.13
CA ASP A 13 1.80 4.26 9.28
C ASP A 13 1.57 4.78 7.83
N ALA A 14 0.38 4.54 7.28
CA ALA A 14 -0.02 5.06 5.98
C ALA A 14 -0.17 6.59 5.98
N ALA A 15 -0.67 7.18 7.07
CA ALA A 15 -0.78 8.63 7.19
C ALA A 15 0.60 9.29 7.21
N ASP A 16 1.54 8.76 8.00
CA ASP A 16 2.93 9.22 8.07
C ASP A 16 3.62 9.09 6.71
N TRP A 17 3.38 7.98 6.00
CA TRP A 17 3.92 7.76 4.67
C TRP A 17 3.36 8.75 3.63
N VAL A 18 2.07 9.11 3.69
CA VAL A 18 1.50 10.15 2.80
C VAL A 18 2.20 11.49 2.99
N TYR A 19 2.50 11.88 4.23
CA TYR A 19 3.27 13.09 4.50
C TYR A 19 4.69 13.00 3.91
N ALA A 20 5.35 11.85 4.02
CA ALA A 20 6.65 11.63 3.40
C ALA A 20 6.58 11.70 1.86
N PHE A 21 5.51 11.19 1.25
CA PHE A 21 5.28 11.25 -0.19
C PHE A 21 5.06 12.70 -0.67
N GLU A 22 4.40 13.56 0.10
CA GLU A 22 4.25 14.97 -0.26
C GLU A 22 5.60 15.69 -0.42
N GLU A 23 6.58 15.34 0.42
CA GLU A 23 7.92 15.90 0.38
C GLU A 23 8.79 15.27 -0.71
N GLN A 24 8.76 13.94 -0.84
CA GLN A 24 9.71 13.18 -1.67
C GLN A 24 9.19 12.88 -3.09
N GLY A 25 7.88 12.80 -3.27
CA GLY A 25 7.23 12.52 -4.54
C GLY A 25 7.35 11.07 -5.02
N GLU A 26 7.34 10.90 -6.34
CA GLU A 26 7.21 9.61 -7.02
C GLU A 26 8.35 8.62 -6.76
N ALA A 27 9.54 9.10 -6.37
CA ALA A 27 10.67 8.25 -6.03
C ALA A 27 10.36 7.34 -4.83
N LEU A 28 9.57 7.84 -3.86
CA LEU A 28 9.20 7.11 -2.66
C LEU A 28 8.31 5.90 -2.98
N ILE A 29 7.46 5.98 -4.02
CA ILE A 29 6.61 4.86 -4.46
C ILE A 29 7.47 3.63 -4.77
N ALA A 30 8.50 3.81 -5.59
CA ALA A 30 9.34 2.70 -6.01
C ALA A 30 10.16 2.13 -4.84
N GLU A 31 10.65 2.99 -3.95
CA GLU A 31 11.39 2.59 -2.75
C GLU A 31 10.52 1.76 -1.80
N THR A 32 9.34 2.27 -1.44
CA THR A 32 8.41 1.60 -0.53
C THR A 32 7.94 0.25 -1.10
N LEU A 33 7.60 0.19 -2.40
CA LEU A 33 7.19 -1.07 -3.01
C LEU A 33 8.33 -2.09 -3.10
N LYS A 34 9.59 -1.63 -3.28
CA LYS A 34 10.77 -2.50 -3.26
C LYS A 34 11.01 -3.07 -1.87
N ALA A 35 10.86 -2.26 -0.82
CA ALA A 35 10.99 -2.72 0.55
C ALA A 35 10.01 -3.88 0.89
N ALA A 36 8.81 -3.87 0.31
CA ALA A 36 7.82 -4.93 0.49
C ALA A 36 7.94 -6.12 -0.47
N THR A 37 8.92 -6.14 -1.38
CA THR A 37 9.11 -7.22 -2.38
C THR A 37 10.45 -7.94 -2.25
N VAL A 38 11.47 -7.29 -1.69
CA VAL A 38 12.77 -7.92 -1.44
C VAL A 38 12.62 -9.07 -0.44
N GLU A 39 13.03 -10.28 -0.83
CA GLU A 39 13.22 -11.42 0.08
C GLU A 39 14.62 -11.33 0.68
N GLU A 40 14.74 -11.23 2.01
CA GLU A 40 16.02 -11.34 2.71
C GLU A 40 16.24 -12.77 3.20
N GLU A 41 17.47 -13.30 3.07
CA GLU A 41 17.79 -14.71 3.36
C GLU A 41 17.48 -15.12 4.81
N ASP A 42 17.45 -14.17 5.75
CA ASP A 42 17.27 -14.40 7.19
C ASP A 42 16.00 -13.75 7.78
N ASP A 43 15.27 -12.90 7.03
CA ASP A 43 14.08 -12.17 7.51
C ASP A 43 13.07 -11.92 6.39
N ASP A 44 12.44 -13.01 5.93
CA ASP A 44 11.45 -12.98 4.85
C ASP A 44 10.05 -12.49 5.31
N TYR A 45 9.92 -12.11 6.57
CA TYR A 45 8.65 -11.75 7.19
C TYR A 45 8.45 -10.23 7.22
N LEU A 46 7.38 -9.75 6.57
CA LEU A 46 7.14 -8.32 6.46
C LEU A 46 6.52 -7.75 7.75
N ASP A 47 7.17 -6.74 8.31
CA ASP A 47 6.64 -5.92 9.42
C ASP A 47 5.36 -5.19 9.00
N ALA A 48 4.46 -4.99 9.96
CA ALA A 48 3.15 -4.42 9.71
C ALA A 48 3.21 -2.97 9.21
N SER A 49 4.21 -2.19 9.66
CA SER A 49 4.44 -0.81 9.20
C SER A 49 4.79 -0.79 7.71
N VAL A 50 5.78 -1.58 7.29
CA VAL A 50 6.18 -1.75 5.88
C VAL A 50 5.00 -2.18 5.01
N CYS A 51 4.16 -3.10 5.52
CA CYS A 51 2.97 -3.53 4.81
C CYS A 51 1.96 -2.38 4.61
N CYS A 52 1.71 -1.57 5.63
CA CYS A 52 0.80 -0.42 5.52
C CYS A 52 1.28 0.60 4.50
N GLU A 53 2.55 0.99 4.57
CA GLU A 53 3.15 1.92 3.62
C GLU A 53 3.06 1.38 2.18
N ALA A 54 3.37 0.10 1.99
CA ALA A 54 3.30 -0.54 0.68
C ALA A 54 1.87 -0.65 0.13
N LEU A 55 0.87 -0.94 0.98
CA LEU A 55 -0.54 -0.90 0.57
C LEU A 55 -0.98 0.52 0.19
N ALA A 56 -0.55 1.54 0.93
CA ALA A 56 -0.82 2.95 0.59
C ALA A 56 -0.18 3.36 -0.75
N ALA A 57 1.09 2.98 -0.97
CA ALA A 57 1.78 3.20 -2.24
C ALA A 57 1.07 2.47 -3.40
N ALA A 58 0.68 1.21 -3.20
CA ALA A 58 -0.05 0.42 -4.18
C ALA A 58 -1.42 1.02 -4.51
N GLU A 59 -2.15 1.58 -3.54
CA GLU A 59 -3.39 2.31 -3.76
C GLU A 59 -3.20 3.54 -4.66
N MET A 60 -2.15 4.32 -4.43
CA MET A 60 -1.83 5.47 -5.28
C MET A 60 -1.50 5.02 -6.72
N VAL A 61 -0.73 3.94 -6.88
CA VAL A 61 -0.43 3.35 -8.20
C VAL A 61 -1.71 2.88 -8.90
N ALA A 62 -2.57 2.15 -8.19
CA ALA A 62 -3.85 1.69 -8.71
C ALA A 62 -4.74 2.86 -9.12
N ALA A 63 -4.83 3.90 -8.28
CA ALA A 63 -5.64 5.07 -8.54
C ALA A 63 -5.21 5.81 -9.80
N VAL A 64 -3.90 5.99 -10.03
CA VAL A 64 -3.39 6.58 -11.28
C VAL A 64 -3.62 5.66 -12.47
N LYS A 65 -3.40 4.34 -12.33
CA LYS A 65 -3.61 3.35 -13.41
C LYS A 65 -5.06 3.31 -13.89
N THR A 66 -6.03 3.33 -12.98
CA THR A 66 -7.45 3.21 -13.29
C THR A 66 -8.18 4.54 -13.39
N ASN A 67 -7.52 5.65 -13.03
CA ASN A 67 -8.13 6.96 -12.86
C ASN A 67 -9.34 6.92 -11.90
N ASP A 68 -9.24 6.09 -10.85
CA ASP A 68 -10.24 5.93 -9.79
C ASP A 68 -9.59 6.21 -8.43
N HIS A 69 -9.97 7.33 -7.82
CA HIS A 69 -9.39 7.81 -6.57
C HIS A 69 -10.27 7.53 -5.35
N THR A 70 -11.32 6.70 -5.48
CA THR A 70 -12.31 6.48 -4.42
C THR A 70 -11.77 5.75 -3.18
N SER A 71 -10.67 5.01 -3.33
CA SER A 71 -9.98 4.33 -2.23
C SER A 71 -8.96 5.20 -1.50
N LEU A 72 -8.64 6.40 -2.02
CA LEU A 72 -7.68 7.30 -1.38
C LEU A 72 -8.35 8.09 -0.24
N SER A 73 -7.58 8.39 0.81
CA SER A 73 -7.96 9.45 1.76
C SER A 73 -7.92 10.83 1.08
N GLU A 74 -8.48 11.85 1.74
CA GLU A 74 -8.45 13.22 1.23
C GLU A 74 -7.01 13.72 1.08
N GLU A 75 -6.17 13.43 2.07
CA GLU A 75 -4.75 13.77 2.14
C GLU A 75 -3.97 13.05 1.03
N ALA A 76 -4.13 11.72 0.89
CA ALA A 76 -3.46 10.97 -0.16
C ALA A 76 -3.87 11.45 -1.57
N GLY A 77 -5.16 11.75 -1.75
CA GLY A 77 -5.67 12.31 -3.00
C GLY A 77 -5.11 13.70 -3.31
N ALA A 78 -4.92 14.55 -2.30
CA ALA A 78 -4.30 15.87 -2.44
C ALA A 78 -2.82 15.76 -2.79
N ALA A 79 -2.09 14.93 -2.05
CA ALA A 79 -0.68 14.64 -2.27
C ALA A 79 -0.44 14.11 -3.70
N LEU A 80 -1.22 13.11 -4.12
CA LEU A 80 -1.10 12.48 -5.43
C LEU A 80 -1.30 13.49 -6.58
N LYS A 81 -2.28 14.38 -6.48
CA LYS A 81 -2.55 15.39 -7.52
C LYS A 81 -1.34 16.29 -7.80
N SER A 82 -0.49 16.51 -6.80
CA SER A 82 0.70 17.35 -6.94
C SER A 82 1.91 16.62 -7.54
N LYS A 83 1.91 15.27 -7.54
CA LYS A 83 3.05 14.40 -7.86
C LYS A 83 2.65 13.16 -8.67
N MET A 84 1.65 13.29 -9.55
CA MET A 84 1.04 12.14 -10.23
C MET A 84 1.94 11.53 -11.33
N ASP A 85 2.81 12.34 -11.92
CA ASP A 85 3.68 11.94 -13.01
C ASP A 85 4.69 10.87 -12.52
N GLY A 86 4.76 9.74 -13.21
CA GLY A 86 5.70 8.67 -12.87
C GLY A 86 5.24 7.73 -11.74
N VAL A 87 4.06 7.92 -11.15
CA VAL A 87 3.54 7.03 -10.11
C VAL A 87 3.17 5.66 -10.68
N ALA A 88 2.36 5.58 -11.75
CA ALA A 88 1.92 4.32 -12.35
C ALA A 88 2.75 3.89 -13.57
N THR A 89 4.08 3.85 -13.43
CA THR A 89 4.94 3.21 -14.44
C THR A 89 4.68 1.71 -14.50
N PRO A 90 4.96 1.02 -15.63
CA PRO A 90 4.83 -0.43 -15.70
C PRO A 90 5.64 -1.18 -14.64
N GLU A 91 6.81 -0.65 -14.24
CA GLU A 91 7.63 -1.18 -13.14
C GLU A 91 6.89 -1.04 -11.80
N ASN A 92 6.38 0.15 -11.47
CA ASN A 92 5.65 0.38 -10.22
C ASN A 92 4.37 -0.44 -10.14
N VAL A 93 3.65 -0.63 -11.26
CA VAL A 93 2.46 -1.50 -11.29
C VAL A 93 2.83 -2.95 -11.00
N ALA A 94 3.93 -3.46 -11.56
CA ALA A 94 4.41 -4.80 -11.29
C ALA A 94 4.83 -4.98 -9.84
N LEU A 95 5.62 -4.04 -9.30
CA LEU A 95 6.05 -4.04 -7.90
C LEU A 95 4.85 -3.94 -6.93
N ALA A 96 3.88 -3.09 -7.22
CA ALA A 96 2.66 -2.96 -6.41
C ALA A 96 1.86 -4.26 -6.38
N LEU A 97 1.71 -4.93 -7.53
CA LEU A 97 1.01 -6.20 -7.62
C LEU A 97 1.73 -7.30 -6.81
N GLU A 98 3.06 -7.33 -6.87
CA GLU A 98 3.88 -8.28 -6.13
C GLU A 98 3.82 -8.04 -4.62
N ALA A 99 3.99 -6.79 -4.17
CA ALA A 99 3.89 -6.39 -2.77
C ALA A 99 2.53 -6.76 -2.19
N VAL A 100 1.42 -6.41 -2.86
CA VAL A 100 0.06 -6.72 -2.41
C VAL A 100 -0.15 -8.22 -2.24
N LYS A 101 0.33 -9.03 -3.19
CA LYS A 101 0.23 -10.50 -3.10
C LYS A 101 1.02 -11.05 -1.93
N ARG A 102 2.25 -10.56 -1.73
CA ARG A 102 3.11 -10.98 -0.64
C ARG A 102 2.49 -10.65 0.72
N ILE A 103 2.10 -9.39 0.92
CA ILE A 103 1.45 -8.90 2.13
C ILE A 103 0.21 -9.74 2.48
N ARG A 104 -0.65 -10.04 1.49
CA ARG A 104 -1.84 -10.87 1.72
C ARG A 104 -1.52 -12.32 2.07
N SER A 105 -0.37 -12.82 1.64
CA SER A 105 0.01 -14.23 1.82
C SER A 105 0.68 -14.50 3.16
N MET A 106 1.67 -13.71 3.55
CA MET A 106 2.45 -13.88 4.78
C MET A 106 3.06 -12.53 5.18
N SER A 107 2.50 -11.91 6.22
CA SER A 107 2.99 -10.66 6.79
C SER A 107 2.47 -10.49 8.21
N GLU A 108 3.16 -9.68 9.02
CA GLU A 108 2.68 -9.28 10.34
C GLU A 108 1.33 -8.57 10.25
N LEU A 109 1.12 -7.76 9.22
CA LEU A 109 -0.15 -7.08 9.02
C LEU A 109 -1.31 -8.05 8.83
N ARG A 110 -1.12 -9.10 8.01
CA ARG A 110 -2.12 -10.15 7.82
C ARG A 110 -2.47 -10.81 9.16
N ASP A 111 -1.45 -11.18 9.92
CA ASP A 111 -1.63 -11.91 11.18
C ASP A 111 -2.35 -11.03 12.23
N LEU A 112 -2.02 -9.73 12.30
CA LEU A 112 -2.74 -8.76 13.13
C LEU A 112 -4.22 -8.65 12.75
N TRP A 113 -4.55 -8.62 11.45
CA TRP A 113 -5.95 -8.59 11.02
C TRP A 113 -6.66 -9.92 11.24
N GLU A 114 -5.98 -11.05 11.13
CA GLU A 114 -6.54 -12.40 11.37
C GLU A 114 -7.02 -12.57 12.81
N GLU A 115 -6.42 -11.85 13.76
CA GLU A 115 -6.86 -11.80 15.16
C GLU A 115 -8.05 -10.86 15.42
N SER A 116 -8.55 -10.16 14.40
CA SER A 116 -9.64 -9.17 14.50
C SER A 116 -10.98 -9.64 13.91
N GLU A 117 -12.07 -8.94 14.23
CA GLU A 117 -13.39 -9.18 13.61
C GLU A 117 -13.49 -8.64 12.17
N GLU A 118 -12.53 -7.81 11.73
CA GLU A 118 -12.52 -7.14 10.43
C GLU A 118 -11.65 -7.86 9.39
N PHE A 119 -11.09 -9.04 9.72
CA PHE A 119 -10.19 -9.79 8.82
C PHE A 119 -10.78 -9.98 7.42
N ASP A 120 -12.03 -10.44 7.34
CA ASP A 120 -12.73 -10.67 6.07
C ASP A 120 -12.91 -9.38 5.25
N ASN A 121 -13.06 -8.24 5.92
CA ASN A 121 -13.20 -6.94 5.25
C ASN A 121 -11.85 -6.45 4.73
N TRP A 122 -10.81 -6.55 5.56
CA TRP A 122 -9.43 -6.27 5.16
C TRP A 122 -9.00 -7.13 3.96
N GLN A 123 -9.21 -8.44 4.01
CA GLN A 123 -8.86 -9.34 2.90
C GLN A 123 -9.56 -8.97 1.59
N LYS A 124 -10.85 -8.62 1.64
CA LYS A 124 -11.61 -8.18 0.46
C LYS A 124 -11.10 -6.86 -0.10
N ASP A 125 -10.71 -5.93 0.75
CA ASP A 125 -10.17 -4.63 0.35
C ASP A 125 -8.83 -4.81 -0.39
N VAL A 126 -7.91 -5.59 0.19
CA VAL A 126 -6.61 -5.92 -0.41
C VAL A 126 -6.79 -6.72 -1.72
N GLU A 127 -7.76 -7.65 -1.79
CA GLU A 127 -8.11 -8.33 -3.04
C GLU A 127 -8.65 -7.39 -4.13
N ALA A 128 -9.45 -6.38 -3.74
CA ALA A 128 -9.97 -5.39 -4.68
C ALA A 128 -8.84 -4.49 -5.21
N LEU A 129 -7.88 -4.14 -4.37
CA LEU A 129 -6.64 -3.47 -4.78
C LEU A 129 -5.85 -4.31 -5.78
N GLU A 130 -5.59 -5.59 -5.49
CA GLU A 130 -4.86 -6.49 -6.40
C GLU A 130 -5.52 -6.56 -7.80
N LYS A 131 -6.85 -6.64 -7.83
CA LYS A 131 -7.63 -6.66 -9.10
C LYS A 131 -7.49 -5.37 -9.89
N ARG A 132 -7.39 -4.21 -9.23
CA ARG A 132 -7.17 -2.92 -9.91
C ARG A 132 -5.75 -2.78 -10.48
N LEU A 133 -4.78 -3.51 -9.92
CA LEU A 133 -3.39 -3.50 -10.38
C LEU A 133 -3.13 -4.47 -11.56
N THR A 134 -3.99 -5.47 -11.75
CA THR A 134 -3.96 -6.38 -12.90
C THR A 134 -4.46 -5.71 -14.19
#